data_AF-A0A1V5KKM8-F1
#
_entry.id   AF-A0A1V5KKM8-F1
#
_cell.length_a   1.000
_cell.length_b   1.000
_cell.length_c   1.000
_cell.angle_alpha   90.00
_cell.angle_beta   90.00
_cell.angle_gamma   90.00
#
_symmetry.space_group_name_H-M   'P 1'
#
loop_
_entity.id
_entity.type
_entity.pdbx_description
1 polymer ?
#
loop_
_entity_poly.entity_id
_entity_poly.type
_entity_poly.pdbx_seq_one_letter_code
_entity_poly.pdbx_strand_id
1 'polypeptide(L)'
;MRRILRSPATNAAGIGIFTAFYAWIFLGRGAMLTPGPRPGGGFWASWSGFLASGGSAVIAWALIAVAALTVAMLLTRRRPYDEYHTAHLVQCLAVAAVLTLACIAAFFWMILVDPAAVVEKFALFIAVHWATVALADLAYVVACRWK
;
A
#
# COMPACT_ATOMS: atom_id res chain seq x y z
N MET A 1 -10.02 -9.25 -19.78
CA MET A 1 -9.88 -8.64 -18.43
C MET A 1 -11.11 -8.81 -17.54
N ARG A 2 -12.31 -8.34 -17.94
CA ARG A 2 -13.51 -8.35 -17.07
C ARG A 2 -13.89 -9.73 -16.50
N ARG A 3 -13.70 -10.82 -17.27
CA ARG A 3 -14.04 -12.19 -16.83
C ARG A 3 -13.19 -12.68 -15.64
N ILE A 4 -11.94 -12.22 -15.54
CA ILE A 4 -11.02 -12.60 -14.44
C ILE A 4 -11.37 -11.79 -13.20
N LEU A 5 -11.62 -10.49 -13.36
CA LEU A 5 -12.02 -9.58 -12.27
C LEU A 5 -13.41 -9.88 -11.68
N ARG A 6 -14.23 -10.75 -12.31
CA ARG A 6 -15.53 -11.20 -11.76
C ARG A 6 -15.38 -12.10 -10.54
N SER A 7 -14.22 -12.72 -10.35
CA SER A 7 -13.97 -13.59 -9.20
C SER A 7 -13.42 -12.77 -8.01
N PRO A 8 -14.08 -12.80 -6.83
CA PRO A 8 -13.53 -12.24 -5.60
C PRO A 8 -12.15 -12.81 -5.24
N ALA A 9 -11.89 -14.06 -5.63
CA ALA A 9 -10.60 -14.72 -5.42
C ALA A 9 -9.47 -14.05 -6.21
N THR A 10 -9.74 -13.52 -7.40
CA THR A 10 -8.74 -12.76 -8.17
C THR A 10 -8.34 -11.49 -7.45
N ASN A 11 -9.32 -10.78 -6.87
CA ASN A 11 -9.03 -9.57 -6.09
C ASN A 11 -8.22 -9.91 -4.83
N ALA A 12 -8.61 -10.97 -4.13
CA ALA A 12 -7.89 -11.45 -2.94
C ALA A 12 -6.44 -11.85 -3.26
N ALA A 13 -6.22 -12.54 -4.39
CA ALA A 13 -4.88 -12.89 -4.85
C ALA A 13 -4.04 -11.65 -5.18
N GLY A 14 -4.63 -10.64 -5.85
CA GLY A 14 -3.96 -9.38 -6.15
C GLY A 14 -3.50 -8.66 -4.88
N ILE A 15 -4.40 -8.48 -3.91
CA ILE A 15 -4.08 -7.87 -2.61
C ILE A 15 -3.03 -8.69 -1.87
N GLY A 16 -3.15 -10.02 -1.87
CA GLY A 16 -2.22 -10.93 -1.21
C GLY A 16 -0.80 -10.81 -1.75
N ILE A 17 -0.63 -10.87 -3.07
CA ILE A 17 0.68 -10.75 -3.73
C ILE A 17 1.29 -9.37 -3.47
N PHE A 18 0.50 -8.31 -3.62
CA PHE A 18 0.95 -6.93 -3.40
C PHE A 18 1.39 -6.69 -1.95
N THR A 19 0.60 -7.20 -1.00
CA THR A 19 0.89 -7.13 0.44
C THR A 19 2.14 -7.94 0.78
N ALA A 20 2.29 -9.15 0.22
CA ALA A 20 3.47 -9.98 0.45
C ALA A 20 4.76 -9.30 -0.04
N PHE A 21 4.70 -8.66 -1.21
CA PHE A 21 5.84 -7.91 -1.76
C PHE A 21 6.29 -6.78 -0.83
N TYR A 22 5.36 -5.93 -0.36
CA TYR A 22 5.73 -4.82 0.52
C TYR A 22 6.07 -5.25 1.95
N ALA A 23 5.39 -6.27 2.47
CA ALA A 23 5.75 -6.90 3.73
C ALA A 23 7.19 -7.44 3.70
N TRP A 24 7.59 -8.08 2.61
CA TRP A 24 8.97 -8.56 2.44
C TRP A 24 9.98 -7.42 2.44
N ILE A 25 9.66 -6.27 1.83
CA ILE A 25 10.53 -5.09 1.87
C ILE A 25 10.64 -4.54 3.30
N PHE A 26 9.52 -4.30 3.99
CA PHE A 26 9.54 -3.65 5.30
C PHE A 26 10.04 -4.56 6.43
N LEU A 27 9.71 -5.86 6.40
CA LEU A 27 10.13 -6.83 7.42
C LEU A 27 11.47 -7.48 7.07
N GLY A 28 11.68 -7.87 5.82
CA GLY A 28 12.88 -8.58 5.38
C GLY A 28 14.08 -7.67 5.05
N ARG A 29 13.82 -6.43 4.66
CA ARG A 29 14.85 -5.41 4.38
C ARG A 29 14.75 -4.20 5.32
N GLY A 30 14.09 -4.36 6.46
CA GLY A 30 13.87 -3.28 7.43
C GLY A 30 15.14 -2.50 7.78
N ALA A 31 16.26 -3.20 8.01
CA ALA A 31 17.56 -2.58 8.29
C ALA A 31 18.11 -1.69 7.15
N MET A 32 17.78 -1.99 5.88
CA MET A 32 18.14 -1.15 4.73
C MET A 32 17.27 0.11 4.66
N LEU A 33 16.08 0.08 5.29
CA LEU A 33 15.17 1.21 5.41
C LEU A 33 15.40 2.02 6.70
N THR A 34 16.38 1.60 7.52
CA THR A 34 16.73 2.25 8.78
C THR A 34 17.91 3.18 8.56
N PRO A 35 17.69 4.49 8.42
CA PRO A 35 18.77 5.44 8.22
C PRO A 35 19.49 5.69 9.56
N GLY A 36 20.73 6.17 9.48
CA GLY A 36 21.43 6.68 10.65
C GLY A 36 20.70 7.91 11.25
N PRO A 37 20.87 8.19 12.55
CA PRO A 37 20.26 9.36 13.19
C PRO A 37 20.65 10.64 12.47
N ARG A 38 19.67 11.44 12.06
CA ARG A 38 19.92 12.77 11.50
C ARG A 38 19.84 13.82 12.59
N PRO A 39 20.88 14.65 12.78
CA PRO A 39 20.78 15.80 13.67
C PRO A 39 19.83 16.86 13.06
N GLY A 40 18.90 17.37 13.87
CA GLY A 40 18.00 18.47 13.48
C GLY A 40 16.53 18.25 13.88
N GLY A 41 15.74 19.32 13.91
CA GLY A 41 14.29 19.28 14.12
C GLY A 41 13.55 19.46 12.79
N GLY A 42 12.78 18.46 12.36
CA GLY A 42 11.99 18.52 11.12
C GLY A 42 11.42 17.17 10.73
N PHE A 43 10.49 17.16 9.76
CA PHE A 43 9.77 15.96 9.35
C PHE A 43 10.68 14.77 9.02
N TRP A 44 11.73 14.99 8.22
CA TRP A 44 12.66 13.91 7.83
C TRP A 44 13.48 13.36 9.00
N ALA A 45 13.81 14.19 9.99
CA ALA A 45 14.51 13.73 11.19
C ALA A 45 13.58 12.88 12.08
N SER A 46 12.33 13.31 12.26
CA SER A 46 11.31 12.53 12.99
C SER A 46 10.96 11.22 12.28
N TRP A 47 10.81 11.25 10.95
CA TRP A 47 10.53 10.07 10.13
C TRP A 47 11.69 9.08 10.16
N SER A 48 12.93 9.55 10.00
CA SER A 48 14.14 8.74 10.15
C SER A 48 14.22 8.11 11.54
N GLY A 49 13.99 8.90 12.60
CA GLY A 49 13.96 8.41 13.98
C GLY A 49 12.87 7.35 14.22
N PHE A 50 11.68 7.53 13.66
CA PHE A 50 10.61 6.54 13.72
C PHE A 50 11.01 5.22 13.05
N LEU A 51 11.61 5.28 11.85
CA LEU A 51 12.12 4.09 11.16
C LEU A 51 13.24 3.42 11.97
N ALA A 52 14.14 4.21 12.58
CA ALA A 52 15.19 3.75 13.49
C ALA A 52 14.67 3.01 14.72
N SER A 53 13.53 3.43 15.27
CA SER A 53 12.87 2.75 16.39
C SER A 53 12.07 1.50 16.00
N GLY A 54 12.19 1.01 14.76
CA GLY A 54 11.44 -0.15 14.28
C GLY A 54 10.06 0.17 13.68
N GLY A 55 9.81 1.44 13.35
CA GLY A 55 8.55 1.90 12.77
C GLY A 55 8.19 1.23 11.43
N SER A 56 9.19 0.75 10.67
CA SER A 56 8.97 -0.07 9.47
C SER A 56 8.22 -1.37 9.79
N ALA A 57 8.58 -2.07 10.86
CA ALA A 57 7.86 -3.28 11.27
C ALA A 57 6.43 -2.95 11.71
N VAL A 58 6.22 -1.83 12.40
CA VAL A 58 4.88 -1.38 12.82
C VAL A 58 3.98 -1.10 11.62
N ILE A 59 4.47 -0.34 10.63
CA ILE A 59 3.73 -0.08 9.39
C ILE A 59 3.39 -1.39 8.67
N ALA A 60 4.35 -2.30 8.55
CA ALA A 60 4.14 -3.56 7.88
C ALA A 60 3.05 -4.39 8.54
N TRP A 61 3.11 -4.58 9.86
CA TRP A 61 2.10 -5.34 10.58
C TRP A 61 0.71 -4.71 10.52
N ALA A 62 0.63 -3.37 10.59
CA ALA A 62 -0.64 -2.66 10.43
C ALA A 62 -1.26 -2.90 9.05
N LEU A 63 -0.47 -2.78 7.98
CA LEU A 63 -0.97 -2.95 6.60
C LEU A 63 -1.23 -4.42 6.25
N ILE A 64 -0.45 -5.36 6.80
CA ILE A 64 -0.76 -6.80 6.71
C ILE A 64 -2.10 -7.10 7.38
N ALA A 65 -2.38 -6.52 8.56
CA ALA A 65 -3.65 -6.74 9.24
C ALA A 65 -4.83 -6.22 8.41
N VAL A 66 -4.70 -5.03 7.80
CA VAL A 66 -5.71 -4.48 6.89
C VAL A 66 -5.91 -5.40 5.69
N ALA A 67 -4.83 -5.84 5.03
CA ALA A 67 -4.92 -6.72 3.87
C ALA A 67 -5.53 -8.09 4.22
N ALA A 68 -5.15 -8.68 5.35
CA ALA A 68 -5.69 -9.94 5.84
C ALA A 68 -7.20 -9.84 6.12
N LEU A 69 -7.64 -8.73 6.73
CA LEU A 69 -9.05 -8.44 6.92
C LEU A 69 -9.79 -8.35 5.57
N THR A 70 -9.25 -7.60 4.61
CA THR A 70 -9.84 -7.47 3.28
C THR A 70 -9.93 -8.82 2.57
N VAL A 71 -8.86 -9.62 2.60
CA VAL A 71 -8.85 -10.98 2.03
C VAL A 71 -9.88 -11.88 2.71
N ALA A 72 -9.97 -11.86 4.04
CA ALA A 72 -10.98 -12.64 4.78
C ALA A 72 -12.41 -12.24 4.36
N MET A 73 -12.68 -10.93 4.23
CA MET A 73 -13.98 -10.44 3.76
C MET A 73 -14.28 -10.90 2.32
N LEU A 74 -13.28 -10.91 1.44
CA LEU A 74 -13.42 -11.41 0.07
C LEU A 74 -13.66 -12.92 0.00
N LEU A 75 -12.98 -13.71 0.82
CA LEU A 75 -13.14 -15.17 0.86
C LEU A 75 -14.49 -15.60 1.46
N THR A 76 -15.05 -14.82 2.38
CA THR A 76 -16.41 -15.08 2.91
C THR A 76 -17.51 -14.76 1.89
N ARG A 77 -17.21 -14.02 0.82
CA ARG A 77 -18.17 -13.67 -0.22
C ARG A 77 -18.40 -14.87 -1.16
N ARG A 78 -19.59 -15.47 -1.08
CA ARG A 78 -19.97 -16.64 -1.91
C ARG A 78 -20.45 -16.30 -3.33
N ARG A 79 -20.79 -15.04 -3.61
CA ARG A 79 -21.32 -14.61 -4.91
C ARG A 79 -20.22 -13.95 -5.77
N PRO A 80 -20.14 -14.28 -7.07
CA PRO A 80 -19.26 -13.57 -7.99
C PRO A 80 -19.67 -12.10 -8.09
N TYR A 81 -18.75 -11.25 -8.53
CA TYR A 81 -19.06 -9.85 -8.79
C TYR A 81 -19.99 -9.72 -9.99
N ASP A 82 -21.01 -8.88 -9.86
CA ASP A 82 -21.83 -8.45 -11.00
C ASP A 82 -21.08 -7.40 -11.84
N GLU A 83 -21.72 -6.91 -12.90
CA GLU A 83 -21.14 -5.93 -13.79
C GLU A 83 -20.85 -4.59 -13.10
N TYR A 84 -21.70 -4.18 -12.16
CA TYR A 84 -21.53 -2.94 -11.39
C TYR A 84 -20.28 -3.00 -10.50
N HIS A 85 -20.13 -4.09 -9.75
CA HIS A 85 -18.97 -4.36 -8.90
C HIS A 85 -17.69 -4.37 -9.73
N THR A 86 -17.67 -5.09 -10.86
CA THR A 86 -16.48 -5.12 -11.70
C THR A 86 -16.14 -3.78 -12.33
N ALA A 87 -17.13 -2.97 -12.71
CA ALA A 87 -16.90 -1.62 -13.23
C ALA A 87 -16.29 -0.71 -12.15
N HIS A 88 -16.81 -0.76 -10.93
CA HIS A 88 -16.31 0.05 -9.82
C HIS A 88 -14.91 -0.38 -9.38
N LEU A 89 -14.62 -1.70 -9.37
CA LEU A 89 -13.27 -2.22 -9.12
C LEU A 89 -12.27 -1.72 -10.17
N VAL A 90 -12.65 -1.72 -11.45
CA VAL A 90 -11.81 -1.19 -12.54
C VAL A 90 -11.56 0.30 -12.37
N GLN A 91 -12.57 1.08 -11.98
CA GLN A 91 -12.40 2.51 -11.70
C GLN A 91 -11.45 2.75 -10.52
N CYS A 92 -11.60 1.99 -9.42
CA CYS A 92 -10.67 2.06 -8.29
C CYS A 92 -9.24 1.73 -8.71
N LEU A 93 -9.04 0.68 -9.52
CA LEU A 93 -7.73 0.31 -10.05
C LEU A 93 -7.13 1.41 -10.95
N ALA A 94 -7.96 2.03 -11.80
CA ALA A 94 -7.52 3.12 -12.67
C ALA A 94 -7.10 4.36 -11.86
N VAL A 95 -7.90 4.74 -10.86
CA VAL A 95 -7.57 5.85 -9.96
C VAL A 95 -6.30 5.55 -9.18
N ALA A 96 -6.16 4.34 -8.63
CA ALA A 96 -4.95 3.90 -7.95
C ALA A 96 -3.73 4.01 -8.87
N ALA A 97 -3.81 3.53 -10.11
CA ALA A 97 -2.73 3.62 -11.08
C ALA A 97 -2.32 5.07 -11.38
N VAL A 98 -3.28 5.98 -11.55
CA VAL A 98 -3.01 7.40 -11.76
C VAL A 98 -2.34 8.03 -10.54
N LEU A 99 -2.84 7.74 -9.33
CA LEU A 99 -2.25 8.23 -8.09
C LEU A 99 -0.83 7.66 -7.90
N THR A 100 -0.58 6.40 -8.23
CA THR A 100 0.75 5.80 -8.19
C THR A 100 1.71 6.53 -9.12
N LEU A 101 1.30 6.81 -10.37
CA LEU A 101 2.11 7.58 -11.32
C LEU A 101 2.41 9.00 -10.80
N ALA A 102 1.41 9.67 -10.24
CA ALA A 102 1.60 11.00 -9.64
C ALA A 102 2.54 10.96 -8.43
N CYS A 103 2.41 9.96 -7.54
CA CYS A 103 3.30 9.75 -6.41
C CYS A 103 4.73 9.45 -6.88
N ILE A 104 4.92 8.68 -7.95
CA ILE A 104 6.25 8.42 -8.55
C ILE A 104 6.87 9.73 -9.05
N ALA A 105 6.10 10.56 -9.77
CA ALA A 105 6.56 11.84 -10.27
C ALA A 105 6.95 12.79 -9.12
N ALA A 106 6.10 12.91 -8.10
CA ALA A 106 6.38 13.71 -6.90
C ALA A 106 7.63 13.19 -6.16
N PHE A 107 7.78 11.87 -6.07
CA PHE A 107 8.94 11.25 -5.46
C PHE A 107 10.25 11.56 -6.21
N PHE A 108 10.27 11.42 -7.54
CA PHE A 108 11.44 11.79 -8.34
C PHE A 108 11.76 13.28 -8.22
N TRP A 109 10.74 14.14 -8.21
CA TRP A 109 10.92 15.56 -7.96
C TRP A 109 11.60 15.83 -6.61
N MET A 110 11.15 15.17 -5.54
CA MET A 110 11.75 15.31 -4.20
C MET A 110 13.21 14.85 -4.14
N ILE A 111 13.60 13.84 -4.92
CA ILE A 111 15.00 13.41 -5.03
C ILE A 111 15.83 14.42 -5.81
N LEU A 112 15.30 14.97 -6.91
CA LEU A 112 16.01 15.94 -7.74
C LEU A 112 16.26 17.26 -7.00
N VAL A 113 15.31 17.70 -6.17
CA VAL A 113 15.44 18.92 -5.37
C VAL A 113 16.45 18.74 -4.24
N ASP A 114 16.42 17.60 -3.57
CA ASP A 114 17.33 17.29 -2.48
C ASP A 114 17.66 15.78 -2.53
N PRO A 115 18.89 15.38 -2.90
CA PRO A 115 19.27 13.98 -2.94
C PRO A 115 19.53 13.41 -1.54
N ALA A 116 19.49 14.22 -0.48
CA ALA A 116 19.64 13.70 0.87
C ALA A 116 18.41 12.85 1.25
N ALA A 117 18.60 11.87 2.14
CA ALA A 117 17.49 11.07 2.69
C ALA A 117 16.74 10.20 1.66
N VAL A 118 17.42 9.70 0.63
CA VAL A 118 16.79 8.86 -0.40
C VAL A 118 16.08 7.65 0.19
N VAL A 119 16.70 6.99 1.17
CA VAL A 119 16.14 5.81 1.84
C VAL A 119 14.85 6.17 2.59
N GLU A 120 14.87 7.24 3.37
CA GLU A 120 13.71 7.77 4.09
C GLU A 120 12.55 8.12 3.15
N LYS A 121 12.88 8.79 2.03
CA LYS A 121 11.92 9.16 1.00
C LYS A 121 11.31 7.90 0.37
N PHE A 122 12.12 6.89 0.04
CA PHE A 122 11.62 5.62 -0.52
C PHE A 122 10.72 4.88 0.47
N ALA A 123 11.13 4.81 1.74
CA ALA A 123 10.32 4.19 2.78
C ALA A 123 8.96 4.90 2.92
N LEU A 124 8.94 6.23 2.89
CA LEU A 124 7.68 7.00 2.93
C LEU A 124 6.83 6.73 1.70
N PHE A 125 7.41 6.81 0.49
CA PHE A 125 6.70 6.55 -0.76
C PHE A 125 6.07 5.16 -0.78
N ILE A 126 6.81 4.14 -0.38
CA ILE A 126 6.31 2.77 -0.31
C ILE A 126 5.19 2.65 0.72
N ALA A 127 5.36 3.21 1.93
CA ALA A 127 4.36 3.17 2.98
C ALA A 127 3.05 3.83 2.54
N VAL A 128 3.12 5.02 1.94
CA VAL A 128 1.96 5.76 1.44
C VAL A 128 1.29 5.01 0.30
N HIS A 129 2.06 4.48 -0.65
CA HIS A 129 1.51 3.74 -1.78
C HIS A 129 0.80 2.46 -1.33
N TRP A 130 1.44 1.67 -0.47
CA TRP A 130 0.85 0.44 0.08
C TRP A 130 -0.41 0.74 0.90
N ALA A 131 -0.36 1.75 1.77
CA ALA A 131 -1.52 2.17 2.56
C ALA A 131 -2.70 2.61 1.67
N THR A 132 -2.43 3.40 0.63
CA THR A 132 -3.47 3.90 -0.28
C THR A 132 -4.21 2.74 -0.95
N VAL A 133 -3.47 1.76 -1.48
CA VAL A 133 -4.07 0.58 -2.12
C VAL A 133 -4.82 -0.28 -1.11
N ALA A 134 -4.21 -0.62 0.02
CA ALA A 134 -4.84 -1.47 1.04
C ALA A 134 -6.13 -0.86 1.61
N LEU A 135 -6.15 0.45 1.84
CA LEU A 135 -7.33 1.17 2.32
C LEU A 135 -8.40 1.33 1.24
N ALA A 136 -8.02 1.58 -0.01
CA ALA A 136 -8.97 1.64 -1.13
C ALA A 136 -9.67 0.29 -1.34
N ASP A 137 -8.92 -0.82 -1.26
CA ASP A 137 -9.49 -2.17 -1.36
C ASP A 137 -10.40 -2.50 -0.18
N LEU A 138 -9.99 -2.16 1.04
CA LEU A 138 -10.84 -2.32 2.22
C LEU A 138 -12.15 -1.52 2.06
N ALA A 139 -12.05 -0.26 1.64
CA ALA A 139 -13.21 0.61 1.43
C ALA A 139 -14.14 0.05 0.35
N TYR A 140 -13.60 -0.44 -0.77
CA TYR A 140 -14.36 -1.12 -1.81
C TYR A 140 -15.10 -2.35 -1.25
N VAL A 141 -14.40 -3.23 -0.54
CA VAL A 141 -15.01 -4.45 0.01
C VAL A 141 -16.06 -4.15 1.06
N VAL A 142 -15.83 -3.15 1.92
CA VAL A 142 -16.81 -2.69 2.91
C VAL A 142 -18.05 -2.12 2.22
N ALA A 143 -17.89 -1.22 1.25
CA ALA A 143 -19.01 -0.60 0.54
C ALA A 143 -19.83 -1.63 -0.25
N CYS A 144 -19.17 -2.63 -0.86
CA CYS A 144 -19.79 -3.66 -1.68
C CYS A 144 -20.27 -4.91 -0.91
N ARG A 145 -20.13 -4.97 0.42
CA ARG A 145 -20.65 -6.09 1.24
C ARG A 145 -22.07 -5.84 1.76
N TRP A 146 -22.50 -4.58 1.77
CA TRP A 146 -23.80 -4.16 2.34
C TRP A 146 -24.90 -3.94 1.29
N LYS A 147 -24.64 -4.27 0.02
CA LYS A 147 -25.61 -4.28 -1.08
C LYS A 147 -25.47 -5.57 -1.88
#